data_AF-A0A9E4EMR2-F1
#
_entry.id   AF-A0A9E4EMR2-F1
#
_cell.length_a   1.000
_cell.length_b   1.000
_cell.length_c   1.000
_cell.angle_alpha   90.00
_cell.angle_beta   90.00
_cell.angle_gamma   90.00
#
_symmetry.space_group_name_H-M   'P 1'
#
loop_
_entity.id
_entity.type
_entity.pdbx_description
1 polymer ?
#
loop_
_entity_poly.entity_id
_entity_poly.type
_entity_poly.pdbx_seq_one_letter_code
_entity_poly.pdbx_strand_id
1 'polypeptide(L)' 'MNLNSSSELWEELQDKEYREGYVEGQFDIEVPFQIRALRRARGWTQADLAKHSGIPESQIAEL' A
#
# COMPACT_ATOMS: atom_id res chain seq x y z
N MET A 1 19.99 -8.90 -9.18
CA MET A 1 19.23 -9.93 -8.44
C MET A 1 18.58 -10.82 -9.47
N ASN A 2 18.87 -12.11 -9.44
CA ASN A 2 18.56 -13.07 -10.49
C ASN A 2 17.12 -13.61 -10.30
N LEU A 3 16.38 -13.80 -11.39
CA LEU A 3 14.96 -14.15 -11.41
C LEU A 3 14.69 -15.64 -11.10
N ASN A 4 15.18 -16.13 -9.95
CA ASN A 4 14.62 -17.29 -9.25
C ASN A 4 13.73 -16.85 -8.06
N SER A 5 13.38 -15.57 -8.02
CA SER A 5 12.83 -14.88 -6.84
C SER A 5 11.47 -15.40 -6.38
N SER A 6 10.67 -16.03 -7.25
CA SER A 6 9.37 -16.57 -6.85
C SER A 6 9.46 -17.83 -6.01
N SER A 7 10.45 -18.71 -6.24
CA SER A 7 10.64 -19.91 -5.43
C SER A 7 11.27 -19.57 -4.08
N GLU A 8 12.26 -18.69 -4.06
CA GLU A 8 12.93 -18.23 -2.84
C GLU A 8 11.95 -17.46 -1.93
N LEU A 9 11.17 -16.53 -2.50
CA LEU A 9 10.11 -15.85 -1.75
C LEU A 9 9.06 -16.84 -1.25
N TRP A 10 8.68 -17.83 -2.04
CA TRP A 10 7.69 -18.83 -1.61
C TRP A 10 8.16 -19.65 -0.40
N GLU A 11 9.46 -19.95 -0.33
CA GLU A 11 10.08 -20.61 0.82
C GLU A 11 10.07 -19.71 2.06
N GLU A 12 10.46 -18.43 1.93
CA GLU A 12 10.43 -17.48 3.05
C GLU A 12 8.99 -17.24 3.55
N LEU A 13 8.02 -17.15 2.64
CA LEU A 13 6.60 -17.00 2.96
C LEU A 13 5.99 -18.22 3.67
N GLN A 14 6.68 -19.37 3.75
CA GLN A 14 6.21 -20.47 4.60
C GLN A 14 6.29 -20.10 6.08
N ASP A 15 7.31 -19.32 6.47
CA ASP A 15 7.42 -18.83 7.84
C ASP A 15 6.31 -17.81 8.13
N LYS A 16 5.66 -17.97 9.28
CA LYS A 16 4.49 -17.16 9.63
C LYS A 16 4.88 -15.71 9.92
N GLU A 17 5.92 -15.51 10.72
CA GLU A 17 6.37 -14.18 11.13
C GLU A 17 6.86 -13.40 9.91
N TYR A 18 7.66 -14.03 9.06
CA TYR A 18 8.11 -13.44 7.81
C TYR A 18 6.94 -13.08 6.89
N ARG A 19 5.99 -13.99 6.68
CA ARG A 19 4.84 -13.72 5.80
C ARG A 19 3.97 -12.58 6.31
N GLU A 20 3.73 -12.52 7.61
CA GLU A 20 2.93 -11.45 8.21
C GLU A 20 3.63 -10.09 8.03
N GLY A 21 4.93 -9.99 8.33
CA GLY A 21 5.69 -8.76 8.12
C GLY A 21 5.85 -8.38 6.64
N TYR A 22 6.03 -9.36 5.75
CA TYR A 22 6.09 -9.14 4.30
C TYR A 22 4.77 -8.55 3.79
N VAL A 23 3.64 -9.15 4.17
CA VAL A 23 2.31 -8.67 3.76
C VAL A 23 2.06 -7.28 4.33
N GLU A 24 2.31 -7.04 5.62
CA GLU A 24 2.16 -5.72 6.23
C GLU A 24 2.96 -4.64 5.48
N GLY A 25 4.23 -4.91 5.20
CA GLY A 25 5.07 -3.98 4.42
C GLY A 25 4.58 -3.74 2.99
N GLN A 26 4.03 -4.77 2.32
CA GLN A 26 3.39 -4.57 1.01
C GLN A 26 2.14 -3.69 1.12
N PHE A 27 1.30 -3.91 2.13
CA PHE A 27 0.09 -3.10 2.35
C PHE A 27 0.42 -1.62 2.58
N ASP A 28 1.45 -1.34 3.40
CA ASP A 28 1.91 0.02 3.71
C ASP A 28 2.39 0.79 2.47
N ILE A 29 2.81 0.08 1.42
CA ILE A 29 3.29 0.69 0.18
C ILE A 29 2.18 0.76 -0.87
N GLU A 30 1.50 -0.35 -1.12
CA GLU A 30 0.59 -0.49 -2.25
C GLU A 30 -0.74 0.22 -2.02
N VAL A 31 -1.30 0.17 -0.81
CA VAL A 31 -2.60 0.80 -0.52
C VAL A 31 -2.52 2.32 -0.71
N PRO A 32 -1.54 3.05 -0.14
CA PRO A 32 -1.41 4.48 -0.40
C PRO A 32 -1.15 4.82 -1.87
N PHE A 33 -0.36 4.00 -2.57
CA PHE A 33 -0.15 4.15 -4.01
C PHE A 33 -1.47 4.04 -4.80
N GLN A 34 -2.27 3.02 -4.53
CA GLN A 34 -3.57 2.81 -5.17
C GLN A 34 -4.56 3.93 -4.84
N ILE A 35 -4.63 4.38 -3.58
CA ILE A 35 -5.48 5.50 -3.16
C ILE A 35 -5.10 6.77 -3.95
N ARG A 36 -3.81 7.09 -4.08
CA ARG A 36 -3.35 8.25 -4.86
C ARG A 36 -3.71 8.13 -6.34
N ALA A 37 -3.54 6.94 -6.93
CA ALA A 37 -3.92 6.70 -8.32
C ALA A 37 -5.43 6.90 -8.53
N LEU A 38 -6.26 6.30 -7.67
CA LEU A 38 -7.72 6.41 -7.71
C LEU A 38 -8.22 7.84 -7.49
N ARG A 39 -7.57 8.60 -6.60
CA ARG A 39 -7.86 10.02 -6.33
C ARG A 39 -7.56 10.87 -7.57
N ARG A 40 -6.37 10.71 -8.15
CA ARG A 40 -5.95 11.44 -9.36
C ARG A 40 -6.82 11.11 -10.57
N ALA A 41 -7.18 9.84 -10.76
CA ALA A 41 -8.07 9.41 -11.84
C ALA A 41 -9.45 10.05 -11.77
N ARG A 42 -9.92 10.44 -10.58
CA ARG A 42 -11.17 11.17 -10.35
C ARG A 42 -11.00 12.69 -10.40
N GLY A 43 -9.79 13.21 -10.62
CA GLY A 43 -9.48 14.63 -10.53
C GLY A 43 -9.56 15.20 -9.12
N TRP A 44 -9.56 14.36 -8.08
CA TRP A 44 -9.72 14.78 -6.70
C TRP A 44 -8.41 15.32 -6.12
N THR A 45 -8.49 16.36 -5.31
CA THR A 45 -7.42 16.83 -4.41
C THR A 45 -7.37 15.99 -3.12
N GLN A 46 -6.35 16.17 -2.27
CA GLN A 46 -6.30 15.51 -0.95
C GLN A 46 -7.47 15.98 -0.08
N ALA A 47 -7.73 17.29 -0.05
CA ALA A 47 -8.92 17.89 0.57
C ALA A 47 -10.25 17.25 0.09
N ASP A 48 -10.38 16.94 -1.20
CA ASP A 48 -11.58 16.26 -1.70
C ASP A 48 -11.71 14.86 -1.11
N LEU A 49 -10.62 14.08 -1.06
CA LEU A 49 -10.67 12.76 -0.42
C LEU A 49 -11.00 12.89 1.07
N ALA A 50 -10.41 13.85 1.78
CA ALA A 50 -10.67 14.10 3.20
C ALA A 50 -12.15 14.39 3.47
N LYS A 51 -12.75 15.26 2.64
CA LYS A 51 -14.16 15.62 2.72
C LYS A 51 -15.08 14.41 2.52
N HIS A 52 -14.74 13.49 1.62
CA HIS A 52 -15.59 12.35 1.28
C HIS A 52 -15.38 11.12 2.19
N SER A 53 -14.17 10.93 2.74
CA SER A 53 -13.85 9.78 3.61
C SER A 53 -14.05 10.07 5.09
N GLY A 54 -14.08 11.35 5.49
CA GLY A 54 -14.06 11.76 6.90
C GLY A 54 -12.68 11.62 7.56
N ILE A 55 -11.64 11.25 6.79
CA ILE A 55 -10.26 11.17 7.27
C ILE A 55 -9.63 12.57 7.17
N PRO A 56 -8.89 13.05 8.20
CA PRO A 56 -8.19 14.32 8.13
C PRO A 56 -7.25 14.41 6.93
N GLU A 57 -7.20 15.57 6.28
CA GLU A 57 -6.30 15.80 5.14
C GLU A 57 -4.82 15.59 5.51
N SER A 58 -4.42 15.94 6.74
CA SER A 58 -3.06 15.67 7.24
C SER A 58 -2.71 14.20 7.23
N GLN A 59 -3.65 13.32 7.58
CA GLN A 59 -3.43 11.87 7.54
C GLN A 59 -3.39 11.36 6.09
N ILE A 60 -4.14 11.96 5.17
CA ILE A 60 -4.08 11.65 3.74
C ILE A 60 -2.77 12.15 3.11
N ALA A 61 -2.14 13.18 3.67
CA ALA A 61 -0.85 13.67 3.19
C ALA A 61 0.30 12.70 3.50
N GLU A 62 0.19 11.93 4.58
CA GLU A 62 1.15 10.88 4.96
C GLU A 62 0.97 9.57 4.16
N LEU A 63 -0.10 9.44 3.37
CA LEU A 63 -0.33 8.32 2.45
C LEU A 63 0.53 8.45 1.20
#